data_AF-A0A8J3U390-F1
#
_entry.id   AF-A0A8J3U390-F1
#
_cell.length_a   1.000
_cell.length_b   1.000
_cell.length_c   1.000
_cell.angle_alpha   90.00
_cell.angle_beta   90.00
_cell.angle_gamma   90.00
#
_symmetry.space_group_name_H-M   'P 1'
#
loop_
_entity.id
_entity.type
_entity.pdbx_description
1 polymer ?
#
loop_
_entity_poly.entity_id
_entity_poly.type
_entity_poly.pdbx_seq_one_letter_code
_entity_poly.pdbx_strand_id
1 'polypeptide(L)'
;MWAAGSICPDMAISSRRVLSIAAGWKVGGYAAWNLTDPYPMICEDCGADMDLLLKIDSAEWYGTESWRPIEDAGPQSEFHEHPSSSEPTNITIGRGYALWIFTCPVSFDHPHGVSMQ
;
A
#
# COMPACT_ATOMS: atom_id res chain seq x y z
N MET A 1 23.24 -6.71 -31.68
CA MET A 1 22.29 -6.37 -32.77
C MET A 1 20.91 -6.70 -32.24
N TRP A 2 20.05 -5.69 -32.19
CA TRP A 2 18.78 -5.66 -31.44
C TRP A 2 17.65 -6.36 -32.22
N ALA A 3 16.66 -6.88 -31.49
CA ALA A 3 15.28 -6.88 -31.95
C ALA A 3 14.38 -6.59 -30.74
N ALA A 4 13.69 -5.46 -30.83
CA ALA A 4 12.82 -4.86 -29.82
C ALA A 4 11.56 -5.71 -29.59
N GLY A 5 11.24 -5.98 -28.32
CA GLY A 5 9.94 -6.47 -27.87
C GLY A 5 9.17 -5.34 -27.19
N SER A 6 8.34 -4.68 -27.98
CA SER A 6 7.18 -3.83 -27.66
C SER A 6 6.94 -3.46 -26.18
N ILE A 7 7.26 -2.21 -25.86
CA ILE A 7 6.58 -1.44 -24.81
C ILE A 7 5.09 -1.38 -25.19
N CYS A 8 4.20 -1.94 -24.39
CA CYS A 8 2.76 -1.70 -24.53
C CYS A 8 2.45 -0.32 -23.90
N PRO A 9 2.00 0.68 -24.67
CA PRO A 9 1.48 1.91 -24.11
C PRO A 9 -0.03 1.73 -23.96
N ASP A 10 -0.50 1.39 -22.76
CA ASP A 10 -1.87 1.72 -22.36
C ASP A 10 -1.94 1.87 -20.85
N MET A 11 -1.94 3.13 -20.41
CA MET A 11 -2.06 3.56 -19.01
C MET A 11 -3.54 3.52 -18.58
N ALA A 12 -4.20 2.39 -18.84
CA ALA A 12 -5.50 2.07 -18.26
C ALA A 12 -5.28 0.97 -17.21
N ILE A 13 -4.79 1.37 -16.03
CA ILE A 13 -4.72 0.45 -14.89
C ILE A 13 -6.18 0.11 -14.54
N SER A 14 -6.56 -1.16 -14.74
CA SER A 14 -7.88 -1.65 -14.31
C SER A 14 -8.14 -1.18 -12.87
N SER A 15 -9.29 -0.53 -12.63
CA SER A 15 -9.69 -0.04 -11.30
C SER A 15 -9.52 -1.10 -10.21
N ARG A 16 -9.78 -2.37 -10.56
CA ARG A 16 -9.63 -3.51 -9.66
C ARG A 16 -8.19 -3.73 -9.17
N ARG A 17 -7.18 -3.46 -9.99
CA ARG A 17 -5.76 -3.54 -9.57
C ARG A 17 -5.39 -2.37 -8.67
N VAL A 18 -5.76 -1.14 -9.04
CA VAL A 18 -5.43 0.06 -8.25
C VAL A 18 -5.98 -0.04 -6.83
N LEU A 19 -7.21 -0.51 -6.67
CA LEU A 19 -7.84 -0.65 -5.34
C LEU A 19 -7.22 -1.77 -4.49
N SER A 20 -6.75 -2.84 -5.14
CA SER A 20 -6.15 -3.99 -4.46
C SER A 20 -4.80 -3.68 -3.81
N ILE A 21 -4.06 -2.73 -4.41
CA ILE A 21 -2.73 -2.27 -3.98
C ILE A 21 -2.68 -0.76 -3.74
N ALA A 22 -3.78 -0.18 -3.29
CA ALA A 22 -3.88 1.26 -3.09
C ALA A 22 -2.78 1.83 -2.17
N ALA A 23 -2.41 3.09 -2.44
CA ALA A 23 -1.55 3.87 -1.55
C ALA A 23 -2.23 4.12 -0.20
N GLY A 24 -1.48 4.61 0.79
CA GLY A 24 -2.08 5.00 2.05
C GLY A 24 -2.38 3.88 3.03
N TRP A 25 -3.17 4.24 4.04
CA TRP A 25 -3.59 3.36 5.11
C TRP A 25 -4.74 2.48 4.64
N LYS A 26 -4.60 1.15 4.76
CA LYS A 26 -5.66 0.22 4.35
C LYS A 26 -5.63 -1.07 5.16
N VAL A 27 -6.82 -1.63 5.34
CA VAL A 27 -7.01 -2.98 5.88
C VAL A 27 -7.15 -3.95 4.70
N GLY A 28 -6.41 -5.05 4.73
CA GLY A 28 -6.51 -6.08 3.70
C GLY A 28 -5.92 -5.70 2.33
N GLY A 29 -6.39 -6.42 1.31
CA GLY A 29 -5.91 -6.33 -0.06
C GLY A 29 -4.56 -7.03 -0.24
N TYR A 30 -3.74 -6.52 -1.15
CA TYR A 30 -2.45 -7.13 -1.48
C TYR A 30 -1.28 -6.19 -1.13
N ALA A 31 -0.14 -6.82 -0.87
CA ALA A 31 1.16 -6.19 -0.68
C ALA A 31 1.76 -5.79 -2.04
N ALA A 32 2.13 -4.51 -2.18
CA ALA A 32 2.80 -3.98 -3.38
C ALA A 32 4.30 -3.87 -3.13
N TRP A 33 5.01 -4.97 -3.36
CA TRP A 33 6.45 -5.11 -3.09
C TRP A 33 7.27 -4.16 -3.96
N ASN A 34 7.57 -2.98 -3.42
CA ASN A 34 8.18 -1.88 -4.17
C ASN A 34 9.68 -1.71 -3.86
N LEU A 35 10.14 -2.16 -2.69
CA LEU A 35 11.53 -1.97 -2.23
C LEU A 35 12.35 -3.25 -2.29
N THR A 36 11.71 -4.39 -2.05
CA THR A 36 12.33 -5.72 -2.15
C THR A 36 11.60 -6.60 -3.15
N ASP A 37 12.27 -7.66 -3.62
CA ASP A 37 11.59 -8.70 -4.39
C ASP A 37 10.44 -9.31 -3.56
N PRO A 38 9.32 -9.70 -4.19
CA PRO A 38 8.20 -10.35 -3.51
C PRO A 38 8.62 -11.69 -2.87
N TYR A 39 8.21 -11.92 -1.63
CA TYR A 39 8.34 -13.22 -0.97
C TYR A 39 7.08 -13.54 -0.14
N PRO A 40 6.73 -14.82 0.05
CA PRO A 40 5.61 -15.18 0.90
C PRO A 40 5.95 -14.88 2.36
N MET A 41 5.02 -14.26 3.07
CA MET A 41 5.08 -14.11 4.52
C MET A 41 4.55 -15.40 5.15
N ILE A 42 5.41 -16.15 5.83
CA ILE A 42 5.05 -17.47 6.38
C ILE A 42 4.86 -17.37 7.89
N CYS A 43 3.77 -17.93 8.40
CA CYS A 43 3.53 -18.03 9.83
C CYS A 43 4.50 -19.01 10.50
N GLU A 44 5.20 -18.56 11.55
CA GLU A 44 6.19 -19.37 12.26
C GLU A 44 5.59 -20.58 13.00
N ASP A 45 4.32 -20.50 13.43
CA ASP A 45 3.67 -21.56 14.21
C ASP A 45 3.09 -22.69 13.35
N CYS A 46 2.52 -22.35 12.19
CA CYS A 46 1.76 -23.32 11.37
C CYS A 46 2.24 -23.45 9.92
N GLY A 47 3.17 -22.59 9.48
CA GLY A 47 3.73 -22.64 8.12
C GLY A 47 2.78 -22.17 7.01
N ALA A 48 1.60 -21.63 7.34
CA ALA A 48 0.68 -21.08 6.35
C ALA A 48 1.16 -19.73 5.79
N ASP A 49 0.83 -19.48 4.53
CA ASP A 49 0.94 -18.15 3.92
C ASP A 49 0.05 -17.16 4.69
N MET A 50 0.61 -16.02 5.05
CA MET A 50 -0.08 -14.97 5.82
C MET A 50 -0.73 -13.96 4.89
N ASP A 51 -1.87 -13.42 5.34
CA ASP A 51 -2.61 -12.39 4.63
C ASP A 51 -2.21 -11.00 5.14
N LEU A 52 -2.18 -10.00 4.25
CA LEU A 52 -1.98 -8.61 4.65
C LEU A 52 -3.16 -8.17 5.51
N LEU A 53 -2.92 -7.84 6.78
CA LEU A 53 -3.93 -7.32 7.70
C LEU A 53 -4.06 -5.81 7.56
N LEU A 54 -2.93 -5.09 7.70
CA LEU A 54 -2.89 -3.64 7.74
C LEU A 54 -1.65 -3.12 7.03
N LYS A 55 -1.84 -2.13 6.16
CA LYS A 55 -0.78 -1.27 5.65
C LYS A 55 -0.92 0.10 6.30
N ILE A 56 0.21 0.61 6.79
CA ILE A 56 0.39 1.95 7.33
C ILE A 56 1.39 2.65 6.41
N ASP A 57 1.02 3.78 5.85
CA ASP A 57 1.85 4.53 4.91
C ASP A 57 2.18 5.92 5.50
N SER A 58 3.26 6.54 5.04
CA SER A 58 3.57 7.90 5.46
C SER A 58 2.64 8.92 4.79
N ALA A 59 2.08 8.58 3.62
CA ALA A 59 1.08 9.38 2.91
C ALA A 59 -0.07 8.53 2.35
N GLU A 60 -1.28 9.11 2.32
CA GLU A 60 -2.52 8.46 1.86
C GLU A 60 -2.58 8.26 0.34
N TRP A 61 -1.97 9.15 -0.43
CA TRP A 61 -1.87 9.04 -1.89
C TRP A 61 -0.59 9.69 -2.43
N TYR A 62 -0.12 9.17 -3.57
CA TYR A 62 1.06 9.67 -4.28
C TYR A 62 0.68 10.02 -5.73
N GLY A 63 0.52 11.32 -6.02
CA GLY A 63 0.42 11.89 -7.38
C GLY A 63 -0.78 11.51 -8.25
N THR A 64 -1.39 10.33 -8.05
CA THR A 64 -2.57 9.86 -8.80
C THR A 64 -3.84 10.04 -7.97
N GLU A 65 -4.88 10.57 -8.60
CA GLU A 65 -6.17 10.89 -7.95
C GLU A 65 -7.06 9.66 -7.75
N SER A 66 -6.60 8.48 -8.16
CA SER A 66 -7.39 7.24 -8.14
C SER A 66 -7.77 6.73 -6.75
N TRP A 67 -7.04 7.18 -5.72
CA TRP A 67 -7.24 6.84 -4.30
C TRP A 67 -7.12 8.10 -3.43
N ARG A 68 -7.79 9.18 -3.83
CA ARG A 68 -7.88 10.44 -3.08
C ARG A 68 -9.35 10.68 -2.72
N PRO A 69 -9.68 11.02 -1.46
CA PRO A 69 -11.03 11.46 -1.09
C PRO A 69 -11.46 12.66 -1.93
N ILE A 70 -12.74 12.72 -2.32
CA ILE A 70 -13.25 13.81 -3.17
C ILE A 70 -13.26 15.14 -2.42
N GLU A 71 -13.45 15.08 -1.10
CA GLU A 71 -13.34 16.20 -0.17
C GLU A 71 -11.95 16.84 -0.22
N ASP A 72 -10.93 16.03 -0.50
CA ASP A 72 -9.54 16.46 -0.57
C ASP A 72 -9.15 16.92 -1.97
N ALA A 73 -9.99 16.79 -3.01
CA ALA A 73 -9.65 17.06 -4.42
C ALA A 73 -9.57 18.55 -4.79
N GLY A 74 -10.09 19.45 -3.95
CA GLY A 74 -10.19 20.89 -4.23
C GLY A 74 -8.88 21.70 -4.08
N PRO A 75 -8.81 22.93 -4.63
CA PRO A 75 -7.69 23.84 -4.43
C PRO A 75 -7.61 24.27 -2.96
N GLN A 76 -6.51 23.91 -2.28
CA GLN A 76 -6.25 24.13 -0.84
C GLN A 76 -7.55 24.11 -0.02
N SER A 77 -8.14 22.91 -0.01
CA SER A 77 -9.25 22.46 0.81
C SER A 77 -9.56 23.35 2.02
N GLU A 78 -10.77 23.86 1.99
CA GLU A 78 -11.49 24.59 3.03
C GLU A 78 -11.59 23.82 4.37
N PHE A 79 -11.11 22.56 4.39
CA PHE A 79 -11.24 21.56 5.45
C PHE A 79 -9.92 21.01 5.99
N HIS A 80 -8.75 21.47 5.51
CA HIS A 80 -7.47 20.91 5.96
C HIS A 80 -6.89 21.73 7.10
N GLU A 81 -6.99 21.19 8.31
CA GLU A 81 -6.25 21.67 9.49
C GLU A 81 -4.75 21.28 9.42
N HIS A 82 -4.42 20.28 8.58
CA HIS A 82 -3.06 19.76 8.43
C HIS A 82 -2.28 20.45 7.30
N PRO A 83 -0.96 20.68 7.47
CA PRO A 83 -0.13 21.35 6.48
C PRO A 83 0.11 20.53 5.20
N SER A 84 -0.08 19.22 5.24
CA SER A 84 0.09 18.30 4.11
C SER A 84 -1.23 17.57 3.87
N SER A 85 -1.81 17.76 2.68
CA SER A 85 -3.12 17.21 2.36
C SER A 85 -3.15 15.69 2.31
N SER A 86 -2.01 15.08 1.96
CA SER A 86 -1.87 13.62 1.82
C SER A 86 -1.29 12.96 3.07
N GLU A 87 -0.94 13.71 4.11
CA GLU A 87 -0.29 13.17 5.32
C GLU A 87 -1.07 13.58 6.59
N PRO A 88 -2.40 13.32 6.66
CA PRO A 88 -3.23 13.77 7.78
C PRO A 88 -2.83 13.09 9.10
N THR A 89 -2.25 11.90 9.06
CA THR A 89 -1.81 11.17 10.24
C THR A 89 -0.52 11.72 10.84
N ASN A 90 0.26 12.49 10.07
CA ASN A 90 1.59 13.00 10.42
C ASN A 90 2.54 11.89 10.95
N ILE A 91 2.32 10.66 10.51
CA ILE A 91 3.13 9.49 10.85
C ILE A 91 4.20 9.32 9.77
N THR A 92 5.45 9.16 10.19
CA THR A 92 6.56 8.84 9.30
C THR A 92 7.09 7.45 9.59
N ILE A 93 7.08 6.58 8.59
CA ILE A 93 7.69 5.26 8.67
C ILE A 93 9.06 5.32 8.00
N GLY A 94 10.13 5.17 8.78
CA GLY A 94 11.50 5.19 8.26
C GLY A 94 11.84 6.48 7.50
N ARG A 95 12.04 6.37 6.18
CA ARG A 95 12.36 7.49 5.27
C ARG A 95 11.18 7.87 4.34
N GLY A 96 9.95 7.62 4.77
CA GLY A 96 8.75 7.76 3.94
C GLY A 96 8.29 6.43 3.32
N TYR A 97 8.53 5.33 4.03
CA TYR A 97 8.14 3.98 3.65
C TYR A 97 6.72 3.66 4.14
N ALA A 98 6.30 2.41 3.94
CA ALA A 98 5.11 1.81 4.50
C ALA A 98 5.48 0.66 5.45
N LEU A 99 4.75 0.55 6.56
CA LEU A 99 4.76 -0.62 7.45
C LEU A 99 3.59 -1.53 7.08
N TRP A 100 3.87 -2.81 6.84
CA TRP A 100 2.87 -3.82 6.59
C TRP A 100 2.83 -4.81 7.73
N ILE A 101 1.62 -5.15 8.16
CA ILE A 101 1.33 -6.12 9.20
C ILE A 101 0.52 -7.25 8.57
N PHE A 102 0.98 -8.48 8.77
CA PHE A 102 0.38 -9.69 8.25
C PHE A 102 -0.21 -10.52 9.39
N THR A 103 -1.33 -11.19 9.11
CA THR A 103 -2.00 -12.10 10.06
C THR A 103 -2.03 -13.51 9.51
N CYS A 104 -1.95 -14.50 10.40
CA CYS A 104 -2.17 -15.87 10.03
C CYS A 104 -3.67 -16.10 9.74
N PRO A 105 -4.04 -16.78 8.64
CA PRO A 105 -5.44 -17.11 8.36
C PRO A 105 -5.95 -18.30 9.18
N VAL A 106 -5.05 -19.09 9.81
CA VAL A 106 -5.40 -20.31 10.56
C VAL A 106 -5.84 -20.00 11.98
N SER A 107 -5.20 -19.02 12.65
CA SER A 107 -5.52 -18.61 14.01
C SER A 107 -5.11 -17.17 14.26
N PHE A 108 -5.94 -16.42 15.00
CA PHE A 108 -5.62 -15.07 15.45
C PHE A 108 -4.62 -15.06 16.62
N ASP A 109 -4.40 -16.20 17.27
CA ASP A 109 -3.43 -16.34 18.37
C ASP A 109 -1.99 -16.55 17.86
N HIS A 110 -1.81 -16.84 16.57
CA HIS A 110 -0.50 -16.98 15.95
C HIS A 110 0.20 -15.62 15.78
N PRO A 111 1.54 -15.59 15.74
CA PRO A 111 2.29 -14.35 15.61
C PRO A 111 1.97 -13.61 14.32
N HIS A 112 2.03 -12.28 14.39
CA HIS A 112 1.90 -11.41 13.23
C HIS A 112 3.25 -11.24 12.54
N GLY A 113 3.23 -11.20 11.21
CA GLY A 113 4.40 -10.87 10.40
C GLY A 113 4.48 -9.37 10.16
N VAL A 114 5.69 -8.82 10.05
CA VAL A 114 5.88 -7.39 9.73
C VAL A 114 6.91 -7.21 8.63
N SER A 115 6.69 -6.22 7.76
CA SER A 115 7.63 -5.82 6.71
C SER A 115 7.60 -4.30 6.54
N MET A 116 8.76 -3.68 6.34
CA MET A 116 8.86 -2.28 5.93
C MET A 116 9.24 -2.21 4.45
N GLN A 117 8.48 -1.46 3.67
CA GLN A 117 8.54 -1.40 2.20
C GLN A 117 8.51 0.03 1.69
#